data_AF-A0AAU6KXY3-F1
#
_entry.id   AF-A0AAU6KXY3-F1
#
_cell.length_a   1.000
_cell.length_b   1.000
_cell.length_c   1.000
_cell.angle_alpha   90.00
_cell.angle_beta   90.00
_cell.angle_gamma   90.00
#
_symmetry.space_group_name_H-M   'P 1'
#
loop_
_entity.id
_entity.type
_entity.pdbx_description
1 polymer ?
#
loop_
_entity_poly.entity_id
_entity_poly.type
_entity_poly.pdbx_seq_one_letter_code
_entity_poly.pdbx_strand_id
1 'polypeptide(L)'
;MLGPVRAWRADVELRLGPPQQQAFAALLLASAGRPVTVAEVVDMLWGQDPPSSAVNVVRRYVGALRRVLEPGLPRMATGRWLLREGGGYRLNVGVTTLDLLRFRDLRTQARAADRADGSAYALELYAQALALWCGHAAAGIPAQARSHPVFAGLDGERLATVKEAADAALRCGRAEPVLAQLQGLADDHPLDEPLHSRLIRALTLTGQQAQALETYQKIRVLLPRSWTSSPPPSCWPLTAKC
;
A
#
# COMPACT_ATOMS: atom_id res chain seq x y z
N MET A 1 -8.76 4.66 -2.22
CA MET A 1 -7.64 5.17 -1.39
C MET A 1 -6.28 4.57 -1.77
N LEU A 2 -6.23 3.55 -2.64
CA LEU A 2 -5.00 3.00 -3.22
C LEU A 2 -4.47 3.93 -4.32
N GLY A 3 -4.06 5.14 -3.95
CA GLY A 3 -3.89 6.30 -4.83
C GLY A 3 -4.58 7.53 -4.21
N PRO A 4 -5.04 8.50 -5.02
CA PRO A 4 -5.81 9.62 -4.51
C PRO A 4 -7.06 9.20 -3.72
N VAL A 5 -7.35 9.93 -2.64
CA VAL A 5 -8.50 9.65 -1.78
C VAL A 5 -9.76 10.15 -2.48
N ARG A 6 -10.56 9.21 -2.97
CA ARG A 6 -11.77 9.46 -3.76
C ARG A 6 -12.93 8.64 -3.21
N ALA A 7 -14.15 9.13 -3.39
CA ALA A 7 -15.37 8.45 -2.99
C ALA A 7 -16.45 8.66 -4.06
N TRP A 8 -17.32 7.68 -4.24
CA TRP A 8 -18.41 7.73 -5.21
C TRP A 8 -19.74 7.41 -4.54
N ARG A 9 -20.81 7.93 -5.13
CA ARG A 9 -22.17 7.50 -4.87
C ARG A 9 -22.81 7.17 -6.20
N ALA A 10 -23.09 5.88 -6.42
CA ALA A 10 -23.32 5.35 -7.77
C ALA A 10 -22.15 5.80 -8.67
N ASP A 11 -22.44 6.44 -9.81
CA ASP A 11 -21.41 6.87 -10.76
C ASP A 11 -20.93 8.31 -10.55
N VAL A 12 -21.40 8.99 -9.50
CA VAL A 12 -21.04 10.38 -9.22
C VAL A 12 -19.93 10.45 -8.18
N GLU A 13 -18.82 11.06 -8.56
CA GLU A 13 -17.72 11.33 -7.63
C GLU A 13 -18.11 12.39 -6.59
N LEU A 14 -17.82 12.09 -5.33
CA LEU A 14 -18.10 12.94 -4.19
C LEU A 14 -16.89 13.83 -3.87
N ARG A 15 -17.15 15.12 -3.67
CA ARG A 15 -16.12 16.05 -3.17
C ARG A 15 -15.93 15.87 -1.67
N LEU A 16 -14.88 15.17 -1.27
CA LEU A 16 -14.52 14.91 0.13
C LEU A 16 -14.02 16.13 0.90
N GLY A 17 -13.98 17.31 0.26
CA GLY A 17 -13.61 18.58 0.88
C GLY A 17 -12.11 18.88 0.79
N PRO A 18 -11.61 19.82 1.62
CA PRO A 18 -10.22 20.26 1.60
C PRO A 18 -9.22 19.16 1.97
N PRO A 19 -7.90 19.34 1.67
CA PRO A 19 -6.88 18.32 1.87
C PRO A 19 -6.81 17.73 3.29
N GLN A 20 -6.98 18.54 4.36
CA GLN A 20 -7.01 18.02 5.73
C GLN A 20 -8.25 17.16 6.03
N GLN A 21 -9.41 17.49 5.45
CA GLN A 21 -10.61 16.65 5.56
C GLN A 21 -10.43 15.33 4.80
N GLN A 22 -9.77 15.37 3.64
CA GLN A 22 -9.41 14.17 2.89
C GLN A 22 -8.42 13.29 3.67
N ALA A 23 -7.43 13.88 4.35
CA ALA A 23 -6.50 13.16 5.23
C ALA A 23 -7.23 12.45 6.39
N PHE A 24 -8.17 13.13 7.03
CA PHE A 24 -9.03 12.51 8.05
C PHE A 24 -9.81 11.31 7.48
N ALA A 25 -10.44 11.47 6.31
CA ALA A 25 -11.13 10.36 5.65
C ALA A 25 -10.17 9.22 5.29
N ALA A 26 -8.96 9.54 4.81
CA ALA A 26 -7.93 8.57 4.44
C ALA A 26 -7.52 7.69 5.63
N LEU A 27 -7.32 8.28 6.81
CA LEU A 27 -6.98 7.55 8.02
C LEU A 27 -8.09 6.57 8.42
N LEU A 28 -9.35 7.00 8.36
CA LEU A 28 -10.49 6.13 8.65
C LEU A 28 -10.61 4.96 7.65
N LEU A 29 -10.35 5.23 6.36
CA LEU A 29 -10.37 4.22 5.30
C LEU A 29 -9.21 3.23 5.47
N ALA A 30 -8.01 3.71 5.81
CA ALA A 30 -6.82 2.89 6.05
C ALA A 30 -6.98 1.95 7.26
N SER A 31 -7.73 2.38 8.27
CA SER A 31 -8.11 1.54 9.43
C SER A 31 -9.08 0.41 9.07
N ALA A 32 -9.68 0.45 7.85
CA ALA A 32 -10.42 -0.63 7.23
C ALA A 32 -11.56 -1.18 8.11
N GLY A 33 -12.37 -0.28 8.68
CA GLY A 33 -13.46 -0.67 9.57
C GLY A 33 -13.03 -0.89 11.02
N ARG A 34 -11.86 -0.41 11.45
CA ARG A 34 -11.52 -0.26 12.87
C ARG A 34 -11.74 1.18 13.33
N PRO A 35 -12.14 1.41 14.60
CA PRO A 35 -12.28 2.76 15.12
C PRO A 35 -10.91 3.45 15.21
N VAL A 36 -10.90 4.75 14.89
CA VAL A 36 -9.76 5.65 15.04
C VAL A 36 -10.13 6.72 16.05
N THR A 37 -9.35 6.84 17.10
CA THR A 37 -9.54 7.80 18.18
C THR A 37 -9.34 9.23 17.70
N VAL A 38 -9.93 10.19 18.41
CA VAL A 38 -9.68 11.62 18.13
C VAL A 38 -8.20 11.97 18.31
N ALA A 39 -7.51 11.34 19.28
CA ALA A 39 -6.10 11.56 19.52
C ALA A 39 -5.24 11.15 18.32
N GLU A 40 -5.47 9.96 17.74
CA GLU A 40 -4.77 9.50 16.53
C GLU A 40 -5.02 10.42 15.33
N VAL A 41 -6.26 10.92 15.16
CA VAL A 41 -6.56 11.89 14.11
C VAL A 41 -5.79 13.19 14.33
N VAL A 42 -5.71 13.67 15.57
CA VAL A 42 -5.00 14.91 15.91
C VAL A 42 -3.50 14.76 15.67
N ASP A 43 -2.91 13.67 16.15
CA ASP A 43 -1.49 13.36 15.95
C ASP A 43 -1.15 13.24 14.46
N MET A 44 -1.98 12.55 13.67
CA MET A 44 -1.77 12.44 12.23
C MET A 44 -1.85 13.80 11.51
N LEU A 45 -2.79 14.68 11.89
CA LEU A 45 -2.99 15.96 11.20
C LEU A 45 -2.00 17.05 11.60
N TRP A 46 -1.60 17.10 12.87
CA TRP A 46 -0.82 18.21 13.43
C TRP A 46 0.49 17.78 14.12
N GLY A 47 0.69 16.48 14.35
CA GLY A 47 1.86 15.97 15.08
C GLY A 47 1.97 16.58 16.47
N GLN A 48 3.14 17.13 16.78
CA GLN A 48 3.48 17.65 18.10
C GLN A 48 2.95 19.06 18.40
N ASP A 49 2.40 19.76 17.40
CA ASP A 49 1.89 21.14 17.58
C ASP A 49 0.40 21.27 17.19
N PRO A 50 -0.51 20.59 17.93
CA PRO A 50 -1.94 20.68 17.66
C PRO A 50 -2.50 22.03 18.16
N PRO A 51 -3.34 22.72 17.36
CA PRO A 51 -4.03 23.90 17.85
C PRO A 51 -4.99 23.54 18.98
N SER A 52 -5.26 24.48 19.90
CA SER A 52 -6.25 24.29 20.97
C SER A 52 -7.65 23.91 20.45
N SER A 53 -7.96 24.27 19.19
CA SER A 53 -9.20 23.94 18.51
C SER A 53 -9.20 22.58 17.79
N ALA A 54 -8.14 21.78 17.84
CA ALA A 54 -7.98 20.56 17.03
C ALA A 54 -9.19 19.60 17.14
N VAL A 55 -9.65 19.32 18.37
CA VAL A 55 -10.83 18.49 18.62
C VAL A 55 -12.09 19.05 17.97
N ASN A 56 -12.27 20.38 17.99
CA ASN A 56 -13.40 21.04 17.35
C ASN A 56 -13.31 20.95 15.82
N VAL A 57 -12.10 21.02 15.26
CA VAL A 57 -11.86 20.84 13.83
C VAL A 57 -12.20 19.41 13.40
N VAL A 58 -11.79 18.39 14.16
CA VAL A 58 -12.15 16.99 13.89
C VAL A 58 -13.67 16.80 13.88
N ARG A 59 -14.40 17.37 14.86
CA ARG A 59 -15.88 17.33 14.87
C ARG A 59 -16.50 18.00 13.63
N ARG A 60 -15.90 19.09 13.12
CA ARG A 60 -16.33 19.72 11.86
C ARG A 60 -16.11 18.79 10.67
N TYR A 61 -14.96 18.11 10.58
CA TYR A 61 -14.68 17.14 9.52
C TYR A 61 -15.65 15.95 9.55
N VAL A 62 -16.00 15.44 10.73
CA VAL A 62 -17.03 14.40 10.90
C VAL A 62 -18.38 14.86 10.35
N GLY A 63 -18.81 16.07 10.72
CA GLY A 63 -20.07 16.63 10.22
C GLY A 63 -20.07 16.88 8.71
N ALA A 64 -18.96 17.36 8.15
CA ALA A 64 -18.81 17.58 6.72
C ALA A 64 -18.82 16.25 5.95
N LEU A 65 -18.08 15.24 6.44
CA LEU A 65 -18.02 13.93 5.81
C LEU A 65 -19.39 13.21 5.84
N ARG A 66 -20.13 13.31 6.95
CA ARG A 66 -21.51 12.80 7.03
C ARG A 66 -22.42 13.41 5.98
N ARG A 67 -22.37 14.73 5.76
CA ARG A 67 -23.20 15.40 4.73
C ARG A 67 -22.82 14.97 3.31
N VAL A 68 -21.53 14.75 3.06
CA VAL A 68 -21.06 14.30 1.74
C VAL A 68 -21.53 12.87 1.45
N LEU A 69 -21.38 11.96 2.43
CA LEU A 69 -21.76 10.56 2.29
C LEU A 69 -23.29 10.36 2.32
N GLU A 70 -23.99 11.16 3.13
CA GLU A 70 -25.44 11.03 3.40
C GLU A 70 -26.10 12.42 3.39
N PRO A 71 -26.38 13.02 2.21
CA PRO A 71 -26.90 14.38 2.10
C PRO A 71 -28.31 14.54 2.68
N GLY A 72 -29.10 13.47 2.72
CA GLY A 72 -30.43 13.45 3.34
C GLY A 72 -30.42 13.17 4.84
N LEU A 73 -29.25 13.09 5.48
CA LEU A 73 -29.14 12.74 6.88
C LEU A 73 -29.64 13.91 7.77
N PRO A 74 -30.60 13.68 8.68
CA PRO A 74 -31.03 14.70 9.63
C PRO A 74 -29.87 15.24 10.45
N ARG A 75 -29.95 16.52 10.81
CA ARG A 75 -28.93 17.18 11.62
C ARG A 75 -28.79 16.43 12.95
N MET A 76 -27.55 16.05 13.30
CA MET A 76 -27.19 15.25 14.49
C MET A 76 -27.44 13.74 14.44
N ALA A 77 -27.95 13.18 13.33
CA ALA A 77 -28.01 11.72 13.19
C ALA A 77 -26.61 11.11 12.97
N THR A 78 -26.43 9.87 13.42
CA THR A 78 -25.13 9.16 13.36
C THR A 78 -24.76 8.74 11.94
N GLY A 79 -25.73 8.55 11.05
CA GLY A 79 -25.52 8.05 9.68
C GLY A 79 -25.13 6.57 9.65
N ARG A 80 -25.22 5.94 8.48
CA ARG A 80 -24.85 4.52 8.28
C ARG A 80 -23.36 4.31 8.00
N TRP A 81 -22.67 5.33 7.48
CA TRP A 81 -21.28 5.21 7.03
C TRP A 81 -20.27 5.62 8.09
N LEU A 82 -20.49 6.72 8.82
CA LEU A 82 -19.52 7.24 9.79
C LEU A 82 -20.04 7.12 11.23
N LEU A 83 -19.66 6.02 11.87
CA LEU A 83 -20.10 5.64 13.21
C LEU A 83 -19.16 6.21 14.27
N ARG A 84 -19.71 6.54 15.45
CA ARG A 84 -18.92 6.89 16.63
C ARG A 84 -18.73 5.63 17.46
N GLU A 85 -17.49 5.24 17.71
CA GLU A 85 -17.15 3.97 18.37
C GLU A 85 -15.81 4.10 19.10
N GLY A 86 -15.68 3.52 20.29
CA GLY A 86 -14.41 3.47 21.03
C GLY A 86 -13.78 4.84 21.35
N GLY A 87 -14.59 5.88 21.58
CA GLY A 87 -14.08 7.25 21.79
C GLY A 87 -13.60 7.95 20.51
N GLY A 88 -13.76 7.31 19.36
CA GLY A 88 -13.33 7.79 18.05
C GLY A 88 -14.42 7.64 17.00
N TYR A 89 -13.99 7.43 15.76
CA TYR A 89 -14.85 7.25 14.60
C TYR A 89 -14.41 6.05 13.78
N ARG A 90 -15.39 5.38 13.17
CA ARG A 90 -15.19 4.27 12.24
C ARG A 90 -15.98 4.53 10.97
N LEU A 91 -15.38 4.22 9.81
CA LEU A 91 -16.13 4.04 8.59
C LEU A 91 -16.66 2.60 8.47
N ASN A 92 -17.96 2.47 8.23
CA ASN A 92 -18.62 1.20 7.98
C ASN A 92 -18.48 0.82 6.50
N VAL A 93 -17.35 0.21 6.16
CA VAL A 93 -16.96 -0.17 4.79
C VAL A 93 -16.71 -1.66 4.71
N GLY A 94 -16.83 -2.22 3.51
CA GLY A 94 -16.64 -3.64 3.22
C GLY A 94 -15.87 -3.85 1.92
N VAL A 95 -15.65 -5.12 1.55
CA VAL A 95 -14.90 -5.54 0.36
C VAL A 95 -15.47 -4.95 -0.94
N THR A 96 -16.77 -4.67 -1.00
CA THR A 96 -17.43 -4.09 -2.17
C THR A 96 -17.43 -2.55 -2.19
N THR A 97 -17.10 -1.89 -1.08
CA THR A 97 -17.20 -0.44 -0.93
C THR A 97 -15.86 0.25 -0.66
N LEU A 98 -14.80 -0.53 -0.43
CA LEU A 98 -13.45 -0.04 -0.21
C LEU A 98 -12.42 -0.84 -1.01
N ASP A 99 -11.71 -0.15 -1.89
CA ASP A 99 -10.63 -0.70 -2.72
C ASP A 99 -9.52 -1.40 -1.90
N LEU A 100 -9.16 -0.86 -0.73
CA LEU A 100 -8.21 -1.49 0.18
C LEU A 100 -8.67 -2.89 0.66
N LEU A 101 -9.94 -3.02 1.06
CA LEU A 101 -10.47 -4.31 1.50
C LEU A 101 -10.57 -5.28 0.33
N ARG A 102 -10.93 -4.80 -0.87
CA ARG A 102 -10.91 -5.61 -2.09
C ARG A 102 -9.52 -6.10 -2.46
N PHE A 103 -8.52 -5.23 -2.37
CA PHE A 103 -7.12 -5.59 -2.59
C PHE A 103 -6.66 -6.71 -1.65
N ARG A 104 -6.92 -6.57 -0.34
CA ARG A 104 -6.54 -7.57 0.66
C ARG A 104 -7.26 -8.90 0.48
N ASP A 105 -8.54 -8.86 0.10
CA ASP A 105 -9.35 -10.04 -0.24
C ASP A 105 -8.76 -10.78 -1.45
N LEU A 106 -8.52 -10.08 -2.56
CA LEU A 106 -7.90 -10.65 -3.77
C LEU A 106 -6.51 -11.22 -3.49
N ARG A 107 -5.67 -10.52 -2.71
CA ARG A 107 -4.35 -11.02 -2.29
C ARG A 107 -4.48 -12.31 -1.47
N THR A 108 -5.46 -12.40 -0.59
CA THR A 108 -5.70 -13.59 0.23
C THR A 108 -6.12 -14.78 -0.63
N GLN A 109 -7.03 -14.55 -1.59
CA GLN A 109 -7.45 -15.56 -2.56
C GLN A 109 -6.29 -16.00 -3.46
N ALA A 110 -5.47 -15.06 -3.94
CA ALA A 110 -4.29 -15.36 -4.75
C ALA A 110 -3.30 -16.26 -4.02
N ARG A 111 -2.99 -15.95 -2.75
CA ARG A 111 -2.14 -16.78 -1.90
C ARG A 111 -2.71 -18.17 -1.65
N ALA A 112 -4.03 -18.30 -1.53
CA ALA A 112 -4.69 -19.59 -1.36
C ALA A 112 -4.61 -20.42 -2.65
N ALA A 113 -4.86 -19.81 -3.80
CA ALA A 113 -4.74 -20.45 -5.11
C ALA A 113 -3.31 -20.91 -5.40
N ASP A 114 -2.31 -20.09 -5.06
CA ASP A 114 -0.89 -20.41 -5.30
C ASP A 114 -0.42 -21.59 -4.44
N ARG A 115 -0.91 -21.73 -3.21
CA ARG A 115 -0.63 -22.90 -2.35
C ARG A 115 -1.29 -24.19 -2.85
N ALA A 116 -2.33 -24.09 -3.67
CA ALA A 116 -3.03 -25.23 -4.28
C ALA A 116 -2.48 -25.55 -5.69
N ASP A 117 -1.23 -25.18 -5.98
CA ASP A 117 -0.56 -25.31 -7.28
C ASP A 117 -1.28 -24.62 -8.46
N GLY A 118 -2.20 -23.69 -8.14
CA GLY A 118 -2.95 -22.88 -9.10
C GLY A 118 -2.26 -21.59 -9.48
N SER A 119 -0.94 -21.59 -9.75
CA SER A 119 -0.16 -20.35 -9.94
C SER A 119 -0.69 -19.45 -11.08
N ALA A 120 -1.31 -20.01 -12.13
CA ALA A 120 -1.91 -19.22 -13.21
C ALA A 120 -3.13 -18.41 -12.73
N TYR A 121 -4.03 -19.06 -11.97
CA TYR A 121 -5.19 -18.39 -11.38
C TYR A 121 -4.76 -17.41 -10.27
N ALA A 122 -3.74 -17.76 -9.48
CA ALA A 122 -3.15 -16.84 -8.51
C ALA A 122 -2.61 -15.57 -9.18
N LEU A 123 -1.92 -15.70 -10.31
CA LEU A 123 -1.42 -14.57 -11.08
C LEU A 123 -2.55 -13.63 -11.55
N GLU A 124 -3.66 -14.18 -12.02
CA GLU A 124 -4.84 -13.38 -12.42
C GLU A 124 -5.43 -12.60 -11.23
N LEU A 125 -5.54 -13.23 -10.07
CA LEU A 125 -6.02 -12.58 -8.85
C LEU A 125 -5.05 -11.49 -8.36
N TYR A 126 -3.74 -11.75 -8.42
CA TYR A 126 -2.72 -10.74 -8.11
C TYR A 126 -2.79 -9.55 -9.08
N ALA A 127 -2.94 -9.80 -10.39
CA ALA A 127 -3.06 -8.74 -11.38
C ALA A 127 -4.31 -7.87 -11.12
N GLN A 128 -5.45 -8.49 -10.81
CA GLN A 128 -6.66 -7.77 -10.40
C GLN A 128 -6.44 -6.94 -9.13
N ALA A 129 -5.74 -7.49 -8.13
CA ALA A 129 -5.45 -6.77 -6.89
C ALA A 129 -4.57 -5.53 -7.16
N LEU A 130 -3.52 -5.70 -7.97
CA LEU A 130 -2.57 -4.64 -8.29
C LEU A 130 -3.16 -3.56 -9.22
N ALA A 131 -4.12 -3.91 -10.07
CA ALA A 131 -4.84 -2.94 -10.91
C ALA A 131 -5.67 -1.94 -10.11
N LEU A 132 -5.98 -2.21 -8.83
CA LEU A 132 -6.64 -1.26 -7.94
C LEU A 132 -5.73 -0.10 -7.51
N TRP A 133 -4.42 -0.22 -7.69
CA TRP A 133 -3.45 0.78 -7.27
C TRP A 133 -3.20 1.82 -8.37
N CYS A 134 -3.50 3.08 -8.05
CA CYS A 134 -3.26 4.25 -8.87
C CYS A 134 -2.21 5.18 -8.22
N GLY A 135 -1.08 4.61 -7.78
CA GLY A 135 0.01 5.31 -7.10
C GLY A 135 0.12 4.98 -5.61
N HIS A 136 0.79 5.84 -4.85
CA HIS A 136 0.99 5.68 -3.41
C HIS A 136 -0.33 5.77 -2.63
N ALA A 137 -0.41 5.07 -1.51
CA ALA A 137 -1.57 5.12 -0.62
C ALA A 137 -1.89 6.56 -0.20
N ALA A 138 -3.16 6.94 -0.33
CA ALA A 138 -3.67 8.28 -0.04
C ALA A 138 -2.87 9.43 -0.70
N ALA A 139 -2.42 9.24 -1.95
CA ALA A 139 -1.77 10.31 -2.70
C ALA A 139 -2.61 11.60 -2.73
N GLY A 140 -1.96 12.77 -2.69
CA GLY A 140 -2.64 14.06 -2.73
C GLY A 140 -3.14 14.60 -1.39
N ILE A 141 -3.08 13.84 -0.29
CA ILE A 141 -3.25 14.41 1.06
C ILE A 141 -1.98 15.16 1.51
N PRO A 142 -2.07 16.05 2.52
CA PRO A 142 -0.90 16.78 3.03
C PRO A 142 0.23 15.83 3.46
N ALA A 143 1.47 16.21 3.16
CA ALA A 143 2.65 15.37 3.40
C ALA A 143 2.79 14.92 4.87
N GLN A 144 2.54 15.82 5.83
CA GLN A 144 2.51 15.53 7.27
C GLN A 144 1.54 14.39 7.63
N ALA A 145 0.34 14.41 7.05
CA ALA A 145 -0.63 13.35 7.31
C ALA A 145 -0.21 12.04 6.62
N ARG A 146 0.33 12.15 5.39
CA ARG A 146 0.79 10.99 4.62
C ARG A 146 2.01 10.29 5.23
N SER A 147 2.82 10.98 6.03
CA SER A 147 3.93 10.36 6.78
C SER A 147 3.47 9.46 7.93
N HIS A 148 2.17 9.42 8.25
CA HIS A 148 1.67 8.50 9.25
C HIS A 148 1.96 7.03 8.86
N PRO A 149 2.48 6.19 9.78
CA PRO A 149 2.97 4.84 9.46
C PRO A 149 1.95 3.92 8.77
N VAL A 150 0.65 4.17 8.97
CA VAL A 150 -0.42 3.41 8.31
C VAL A 150 -0.29 3.44 6.78
N PHE A 151 0.08 4.58 6.18
CA PHE A 151 0.15 4.70 4.72
C PHE A 151 1.41 4.03 4.17
N ALA A 152 2.56 4.18 4.86
CA ALA A 152 3.78 3.45 4.53
C ALA A 152 3.57 1.93 4.64
N GLY A 153 2.82 1.47 5.64
CA GLY A 153 2.45 0.06 5.76
C GLY A 153 1.61 -0.45 4.59
N LEU A 154 0.69 0.37 4.08
CA LEU A 154 -0.10 0.04 2.89
C LEU A 154 0.76 -0.03 1.62
N ASP A 155 1.67 0.92 1.42
CA ASP A 155 2.64 0.86 0.31
C ASP A 155 3.55 -0.38 0.43
N GLY A 156 3.93 -0.77 1.65
CA GLY A 156 4.62 -2.03 1.93
C GLY A 156 3.80 -3.28 1.58
N GLU A 157 2.49 -3.28 1.82
CA GLU A 157 1.60 -4.35 1.38
C GLU A 157 1.55 -4.47 -0.15
N ARG A 158 1.52 -3.34 -0.86
CA ARG A 158 1.63 -3.32 -2.34
C ARG A 158 2.93 -3.95 -2.80
N LEU A 159 4.05 -3.52 -2.23
CA LEU A 159 5.39 -4.02 -2.56
C LEU A 159 5.50 -5.54 -2.35
N ALA A 160 5.05 -6.03 -1.21
CA ALA A 160 5.02 -7.47 -0.94
C ALA A 160 4.14 -8.23 -1.95
N THR A 161 2.98 -7.66 -2.31
CA THR A 161 2.06 -8.28 -3.28
C THR A 161 2.66 -8.34 -4.68
N VAL A 162 3.36 -7.31 -5.13
CA VAL A 162 4.06 -7.34 -6.43
C VAL A 162 5.15 -8.41 -6.46
N LYS A 163 5.91 -8.60 -5.38
CA LYS A 163 6.92 -9.67 -5.30
C LYS A 163 6.29 -11.06 -5.37
N GLU A 164 5.19 -11.27 -4.64
CA GLU A 164 4.44 -12.53 -4.68
C GLU A 164 3.87 -12.80 -6.09
N ALA A 165 3.28 -11.77 -6.72
CA ALA A 165 2.74 -11.84 -8.07
C ALA A 165 3.83 -12.19 -9.10
N ALA A 166 5.02 -11.61 -8.95
CA ALA A 166 6.16 -11.92 -9.80
C ALA A 166 6.66 -13.36 -9.63
N ASP A 167 6.64 -13.90 -8.41
CA ASP A 167 7.01 -15.30 -8.18
C ASP A 167 6.02 -16.25 -8.85
N ALA A 168 4.71 -15.95 -8.78
CA ALA A 168 3.68 -16.71 -9.49
C ALA A 168 3.84 -16.60 -11.02
N ALA A 169 4.08 -15.39 -11.53
CA ALA A 169 4.37 -15.14 -12.94
C ALA A 169 5.55 -15.95 -13.48
N LEU A 170 6.64 -16.00 -12.71
CA LEU A 170 7.85 -16.73 -13.09
C LEU A 170 7.63 -18.25 -13.08
N ARG A 171 6.82 -18.79 -12.16
CA ARG A 171 6.42 -20.21 -12.18
C ARG A 171 5.56 -20.55 -13.41
N CYS A 172 4.70 -19.64 -13.84
CA CYS A 172 3.81 -19.84 -14.98
C CYS A 172 4.44 -19.51 -16.34
N GLY A 173 5.67 -18.97 -16.37
CA GLY A 173 6.28 -18.52 -17.62
C GLY A 173 5.54 -17.32 -18.26
N ARG A 174 4.81 -16.52 -17.48
CA ARG A 174 4.01 -15.38 -17.96
C ARG A 174 4.20 -14.17 -17.04
N ALA A 175 4.99 -13.18 -17.47
CA ALA A 175 5.33 -12.01 -16.64
C ALA A 175 4.73 -10.69 -17.13
N GLU A 176 4.13 -10.66 -18.31
CA GLU A 176 3.45 -9.49 -18.89
C GLU A 176 2.41 -8.87 -17.94
N PRO A 177 1.58 -9.64 -17.21
CA PRO A 177 0.54 -9.06 -16.34
C PRO A 177 1.08 -8.24 -15.16
N VAL A 178 2.34 -8.43 -14.78
CA VAL A 178 2.94 -7.81 -13.58
C VAL A 178 4.12 -6.89 -13.89
N LEU A 179 4.58 -6.87 -15.14
CA LEU A 179 5.82 -6.20 -15.51
C LEU A 179 5.79 -4.68 -15.25
N ALA A 180 4.72 -3.99 -15.64
CA ALA A 180 4.60 -2.56 -15.43
C ALA A 180 4.61 -2.17 -13.94
N GLN A 181 4.00 -2.99 -13.09
CA GLN A 181 3.98 -2.77 -11.64
C GLN A 181 5.35 -3.05 -11.00
N LEU A 182 6.06 -4.08 -11.48
CA LEU A 182 7.44 -4.37 -11.07
C LEU A 182 8.39 -3.22 -11.43
N GLN A 183 8.31 -2.69 -12.66
CA GLN A 183 9.13 -1.57 -13.11
C GLN A 183 8.90 -0.33 -12.26
N GLY A 184 7.63 0.07 -12.07
CA GLY A 184 7.29 1.25 -11.27
C GLY A 184 7.79 1.16 -9.84
N LEU A 185 7.60 0.02 -9.17
CA LEU A 185 8.11 -0.15 -7.80
C LEU A 185 9.62 -0.28 -7.72
N ALA A 186 10.28 -0.82 -8.75
CA ALA A 186 11.74 -0.92 -8.76
C ALA A 186 12.42 0.45 -8.84
N ASP A 187 11.78 1.43 -9.49
CA ASP A 187 12.27 2.80 -9.50
C ASP A 187 12.08 3.50 -8.14
N ASP A 188 10.99 3.20 -7.43
CA ASP A 188 10.72 3.72 -6.08
C ASP A 188 11.57 3.03 -4.99
N HIS A 189 12.08 1.83 -5.24
CA HIS A 189 12.83 1.00 -4.28
C HIS A 189 14.21 0.56 -4.82
N PRO A 190 15.14 1.48 -5.10
CA PRO A 190 16.40 1.20 -5.81
C PRO A 190 17.39 0.30 -5.04
N LEU A 191 17.15 0.05 -3.75
CA LEU A 191 18.00 -0.79 -2.89
C LEU A 191 17.35 -2.14 -2.56
N ASP A 192 16.22 -2.47 -3.16
CA ASP A 192 15.50 -3.72 -2.91
C ASP A 192 15.98 -4.83 -3.87
N GLU A 193 17.08 -5.49 -3.52
CA GLU A 193 17.66 -6.56 -4.33
C GLU A 193 16.65 -7.67 -4.71
N PRO A 194 15.79 -8.17 -3.79
CA PRO A 194 14.78 -9.15 -4.14
C PRO A 194 13.75 -8.67 -5.17
N LEU A 195 13.36 -7.40 -5.15
CA LEU A 195 12.46 -6.81 -6.14
C LEU A 195 13.12 -6.77 -7.51
N HIS A 196 14.34 -6.25 -7.56
CA HIS A 196 15.07 -6.12 -8.81
C HIS A 196 15.43 -7.45 -9.46
N SER A 197 15.80 -8.46 -8.66
CA SER A 197 16.04 -9.82 -9.16
C SER A 197 14.81 -10.39 -9.89
N ARG A 198 13.60 -10.16 -9.34
CA ARG A 198 12.34 -10.54 -9.99
C ARG A 198 12.10 -9.77 -11.28
N LEU A 199 12.35 -8.46 -11.29
CA LEU A 199 12.24 -7.63 -12.49
C LEU A 199 13.17 -8.13 -13.61
N ILE A 200 14.44 -8.39 -13.31
CA ILE A 200 15.42 -8.90 -14.30
C ILE A 200 14.98 -10.25 -14.89
N ARG A 201 14.46 -11.15 -14.04
CA ARG A 201 13.94 -12.46 -14.48
C ARG A 201 12.69 -12.29 -15.35
N ALA A 202 11.77 -11.40 -14.98
CA ALA A 202 10.56 -11.09 -15.74
C ALA A 202 10.88 -10.47 -17.11
N LEU A 203 11.85 -9.54 -17.17
CA LEU A 203 12.30 -8.94 -18.41
C LEU A 203 12.95 -9.98 -19.35
N THR A 204 13.79 -10.86 -18.80
CA THR A 204 14.38 -11.96 -19.58
C THR A 204 13.32 -12.89 -20.15
N LEU A 205 12.31 -13.25 -19.35
CA LEU A 205 11.20 -14.13 -19.77
C LEU A 205 10.35 -13.51 -20.90
N THR A 206 10.18 -12.19 -20.89
CA THR A 206 9.40 -11.45 -21.91
C THR A 206 10.25 -11.01 -23.11
N GLY A 207 11.49 -11.47 -23.23
CA GLY A 207 12.38 -11.17 -24.35
C GLY A 207 13.07 -9.79 -24.30
N GLN A 208 12.91 -9.04 -23.21
CA GLN A 208 13.48 -7.70 -23.02
C GLN A 208 14.90 -7.75 -22.43
N GLN A 209 15.80 -8.49 -23.09
CA GLN A 209 17.17 -8.75 -22.58
C GLN A 209 18.00 -7.49 -22.35
N ALA A 210 17.90 -6.49 -23.24
CA ALA A 210 18.64 -5.23 -23.11
C ALA A 210 18.26 -4.50 -21.80
N GLN A 211 16.97 -4.36 -21.53
CA GLN A 211 16.47 -3.72 -20.32
C GLN A 211 16.80 -4.53 -19.04
N ALA A 212 16.81 -5.87 -19.14
CA ALA A 212 17.25 -6.73 -18.03
C ALA A 212 18.72 -6.46 -17.66
N LEU A 213 19.59 -6.32 -18.66
CA LEU A 213 21.00 -6.02 -18.46
C LEU A 213 21.23 -4.61 -17.90
N GLU A 214 20.52 -3.61 -18.44
CA GLU A 214 20.56 -2.23 -17.92
C GLU A 214 20.13 -2.17 -16.45
N THR A 215 19.05 -2.87 -16.10
CA THR A 215 18.57 -2.97 -14.71
C THR A 215 19.64 -3.56 -13.80
N TYR A 216 20.23 -4.70 -14.20
CA TYR A 216 21.33 -5.33 -13.45
C TYR A 216 22.52 -4.39 -13.24
N GLN A 217 22.95 -3.69 -14.30
CA GLN A 217 24.07 -2.76 -14.23
C GLN A 217 23.78 -1.57 -13.28
N LYS A 218 22.57 -0.99 -13.36
CA LYS A 218 22.12 0.09 -12.47
C LYS A 218 22.26 -0.31 -11.00
N ILE A 219 21.76 -1.48 -10.63
CA ILE A 219 21.78 -1.97 -9.24
C ILE A 219 23.21 -2.30 -8.79
N ARG A 220 24.02 -2.93 -9.66
CA ARG A 220 25.41 -3.28 -9.35
C ARG A 220 26.26 -2.05 -8.99
N VAL A 221 25.92 -0.88 -9.53
CA VAL A 221 26.58 0.40 -9.22
C VAL A 221 26.04 1.02 -7.93
N LEU A 222 24.72 0.91 -7.70
CA LEU A 222 24.04 1.50 -6.54
C LEU A 222 24.32 0.77 -5.23
N LEU A 223 24.54 -0.55 -5.27
CA LEU A 223 24.93 -1.33 -4.11
C LEU A 223 26.43 -1.12 -3.84
N PRO A 224 26.82 -0.44 -2.75
CA PRO A 224 28.23 -0.27 -2.45
C PRO A 224 28.89 -1.64 -2.26
N ARG A 225 30.12 -1.80 -2.80
CA ARG A 225 30.99 -2.98 -2.62
C ARG A 225 31.24 -3.39 -1.15
N SER A 226 30.79 -2.60 -0.18
CA SER A 226 31.04 -2.80 1.26
C SER A 226 30.25 -3.95 1.89
N TRP A 227 29.30 -4.58 1.19
CA TRP A 227 28.62 -5.80 1.68
C TRP A 227 29.22 -7.10 1.16
N THR A 228 30.22 -7.04 0.27
CA THR A 228 31.17 -8.15 0.10
C THR A 228 32.32 -7.97 1.10
N SER A 229 32.02 -7.92 2.39
CA SER A 229 33.03 -8.25 3.38
C SER A 229 33.28 -9.74 3.27
N SER A 230 34.33 -10.08 2.53
CA SER A 230 35.06 -11.33 2.67
C SER A 230 35.13 -11.72 4.15
N PRO A 231 34.88 -12.99 4.54
CA PRO A 231 35.22 -13.39 5.90
C PRO A 231 36.70 -13.06 6.14
N PRO A 232 37.08 -12.54 7.33
CA PRO A 232 38.46 -12.21 7.62
C PRO A 232 39.33 -13.47 7.49
N PRO A 233 40.48 -13.42 6.80
CA PRO A 233 41.37 -14.57 6.65
C PRO A 233 42.16 -14.77 7.95
N SER A 234 41.52 -15.31 8.97
CA SER A 234 42.21 -15.77 10.18
C SER A 234 41.37 -16.79 10.95
N CYS A 235 40.97 -17.88 10.31
CA CYS A 235 40.51 -19.10 11.00
C CYS A 235 40.90 -20.36 10.21
N TRP A 236 42.20 -20.48 9.91
CA TRP A 236 42.90 -21.76 9.92
C TRP A 236 44.38 -21.44 10.16
N PRO A 237 44.98 -22.00 11.22
CA PRO A 237 45.75 -23.21 10.97
C PRO A 237 45.55 -24.35 11.98
N LEU A 238 45.57 -25.55 11.39
CA LEU A 238 46.31 -26.74 11.83
C LEU A 238 45.74 -27.59 12.96
N THR A 239 45.22 -28.73 12.53
CA THR A 239 45.53 -30.05 13.10
C THR A 239 46.92 -30.13 13.75
N ALA A 240 46.97 -30.53 15.01
CA ALA A 240 48.07 -31.30 15.58
C ALA A 240 47.53 -32.24 16.67
N LYS A 241 47.93 -33.50 16.54
CA LYS A 241 47.74 -34.60 17.48
C LYS A 241 48.35 -34.27 18.86
N CYS A 242 47.61 -34.56 19.93
CA CYS A 242 47.88 -35.62 20.93
C CYS A 242 46.69 -35.68 21.89
#